data_AF-A0A1Q8CX41-F1
#
_entry.id   AF-A0A1Q8CX41-F1
#
_cell.length_a   1.000
_cell.length_b   1.000
_cell.length_c   1.000
_cell.angle_alpha   90.00
_cell.angle_beta   90.00
_cell.angle_gamma   90.00
#
_symmetry.space_group_name_H-M   'P 1'
#
loop_
_entity.id
_entity.type
_entity.pdbx_description
1 polymer ?
#
loop_
_entity_poly.entity_id
_entity_poly.type
_entity_poly.pdbx_seq_one_letter_code
_entity_poly.pdbx_strand_id
1 'polypeptide(L)'
;MSHYSTDGPVNAVFAALQTSRPEIQIERLTVTHPADSDDLWFISVPDRPEDVQLECYPHGQPPFLVEGDGTHQVLTTSDANEAAETVLAWLASGT
;
A
#
# COMPACT_ATOMS: atom_id res chain seq x y z
N MET A 1 -2.25 13.92 -11.36
CA MET A 1 -1.31 12.81 -11.65
C MET A 1 -0.30 12.78 -10.52
N SER A 2 -0.50 11.92 -9.54
CA SER A 2 0.45 11.74 -8.45
C SER A 2 1.59 10.86 -8.98
N HIS A 3 2.81 11.41 -9.02
CA HIS A 3 4.02 10.69 -9.43
C HIS A 3 4.48 9.82 -8.25
N TYR A 4 4.21 8.52 -8.31
CA TYR A 4 4.83 7.55 -7.42
C TYR A 4 6.26 7.34 -7.92
N SER A 5 7.26 7.76 -7.15
CA SER A 5 8.69 7.65 -7.50
C SER A 5 9.21 6.22 -7.32
N THR A 6 8.53 5.23 -7.89
CA THR A 6 8.90 3.82 -7.85
C THR A 6 8.81 3.26 -9.26
N ASP A 7 9.92 2.89 -9.90
CA ASP A 7 9.90 2.25 -11.23
C ASP A 7 9.55 0.73 -11.14
N GLY A 8 8.78 0.33 -10.12
CA GLY A 8 8.64 -1.06 -9.69
C GLY A 8 7.25 -1.66 -9.78
N PRO A 9 7.12 -2.98 -9.56
CA PRO A 9 5.86 -3.71 -9.49
C PRO A 9 4.78 -3.08 -8.58
N VAL A 10 5.18 -2.36 -7.52
CA VAL A 10 4.25 -1.62 -6.65
C VAL A 10 3.34 -0.63 -7.41
N ASN A 11 3.77 -0.11 -8.55
CA ASN A 11 2.92 0.78 -9.37
C ASN A 11 1.67 0.07 -9.90
N ALA A 12 1.73 -1.23 -10.14
CA ALA A 12 0.56 -2.00 -10.55
C ALA A 12 -0.47 -2.07 -9.41
N VAL A 13 0.01 -2.16 -8.16
CA VAL A 13 -0.85 -2.05 -6.97
C VAL A 13 -1.54 -0.69 -6.96
N PHE A 14 -0.77 0.41 -7.03
CA PHE A 14 -1.33 1.76 -7.00
C PHE A 14 -2.30 2.06 -8.14
N ALA A 15 -1.99 1.60 -9.36
CA ALA A 15 -2.87 1.76 -10.50
C ALA A 15 -4.19 1.02 -10.32
N ALA A 16 -4.16 -0.22 -9.77
CA ALA A 16 -5.36 -0.99 -9.47
C ALA A 16 -6.22 -0.31 -8.39
N LEU A 17 -5.59 0.21 -7.33
CA LEU A 17 -6.27 0.94 -6.27
C LEU A 17 -6.98 2.18 -6.80
N GLN A 18 -6.26 3.05 -7.52
CA GLN A 18 -6.83 4.28 -8.08
C GLN A 18 -7.91 4.03 -9.13
N THR A 19 -7.77 2.96 -9.92
CA THR A 19 -8.80 2.57 -10.89
C THR A 19 -10.08 2.14 -10.18
N SER A 20 -9.94 1.43 -9.05
CA SER A 20 -11.08 0.89 -8.30
C SER A 20 -11.76 1.94 -7.42
N ARG A 21 -10.98 2.83 -6.81
CA ARG A 21 -11.43 3.90 -5.91
C ARG A 21 -10.58 5.17 -6.13
N PRO A 22 -10.99 6.06 -7.03
CA PRO A 22 -10.24 7.28 -7.36
C PRO A 22 -10.01 8.23 -6.19
N GLU A 23 -10.79 8.10 -5.11
CA GLU A 23 -10.64 8.86 -3.88
C GLU A 23 -9.50 8.40 -2.97
N ILE A 24 -8.90 7.22 -3.23
CA ILE A 24 -7.79 6.69 -2.43
C ILE A 24 -6.60 7.66 -2.43
N GLN A 25 -6.08 7.93 -1.25
CA GLN A 25 -4.83 8.65 -1.03
C GLN A 25 -3.72 7.65 -0.75
N ILE A 26 -2.54 7.89 -1.32
CA ILE A 26 -1.37 7.02 -1.18
C ILE A 26 -0.19 7.93 -0.83
N GLU A 27 0.36 7.75 0.37
CA GLU A 27 1.43 8.57 0.92
C GLU A 27 2.63 7.69 1.24
N ARG A 28 3.84 8.14 0.89
CA ARG A 28 5.07 7.42 1.21
C ARG A 28 5.56 7.84 2.59
N LEU A 29 6.01 6.89 3.40
CA LEU A 29 6.81 7.25 4.57
C LEU A 29 8.12 7.89 4.10
N THR A 30 8.35 9.13 4.51
CA THR A 30 9.55 9.91 4.11
C THR A 30 10.71 9.78 5.09
N VAL A 31 10.48 9.14 6.24
CA VAL A 31 11.51 8.88 7.24
C VAL A 31 12.27 7.62 6.85
N THR A 32 13.53 7.78 6.45
CA THR A 32 14.44 6.66 6.17
C THR A 32 15.56 6.64 7.22
N HIS A 33 15.67 5.56 7.99
CA HIS A 33 16.84 5.29 8.83
C HIS A 33 17.93 4.59 8.01
N PRO A 34 19.23 4.70 8.40
CA PRO A 34 20.35 4.14 7.64
C PRO A 34 20.34 2.61 7.41
N ALA A 35 19.41 1.88 8.02
CA ALA A 35 19.21 0.44 7.87
C ALA A 35 17.85 0.08 7.25
N ASP A 36 17.03 1.06 6.87
CA ASP A 36 15.68 0.81 6.37
C ASP A 36 15.78 0.27 4.93
N SER A 37 15.29 -0.95 4.76
CA SER A 37 15.27 -1.69 3.49
C SER A 37 13.94 -1.53 2.75
N ASP A 38 13.00 -0.75 3.29
CA ASP A 38 11.59 -0.95 2.95
C ASP A 38 10.95 0.34 2.40
N ASP A 39 10.38 0.22 1.20
CA ASP A 39 9.48 1.20 0.60
C ASP A 39 8.10 1.04 1.28
N LEU A 40 7.87 1.78 2.36
CA LEU A 40 6.60 1.80 3.13
C LEU A 40 5.66 2.93 2.68
N TRP A 41 4.39 2.56 2.50
CA TRP A 41 3.30 3.43 2.04
C TRP A 41 2.08 3.31 2.94
N PHE A 42 1.40 4.42 3.16
CA PHE A 42 0.09 4.51 3.82
C PHE A 42 -0.98 4.75 2.76
N ILE A 43 -2.05 3.97 2.83
CA ILE A 43 -3.15 3.99 1.87
C ILE A 43 -4.43 4.23 2.65
N SER A 44 -5.12 5.31 2.30
CA SER A 44 -6.29 5.78 3.05
C SER A 44 -7.40 6.25 2.11
N VAL A 45 -8.59 6.49 2.67
CA VAL A 45 -9.69 7.16 1.99
C VAL A 45 -10.11 8.39 2.80
N PRO A 46 -10.58 9.47 2.15
CA PRO A 46 -11.12 10.63 2.85
C PRO A 46 -12.18 10.21 3.86
N ASP A 47 -12.17 10.89 5.01
CA ASP A 47 -13.15 10.72 6.10
C ASP A 47 -13.12 9.36 6.83
N ARG A 48 -12.07 8.55 6.66
CA ARG A 48 -11.81 7.38 7.51
C ARG A 48 -10.49 7.53 8.28
N PRO A 49 -10.46 7.14 9.57
CA PRO A 49 -9.26 7.23 10.40
C PRO A 49 -8.29 6.05 10.18
N GLU A 50 -8.75 4.98 9.54
CA GLU A 50 -7.99 3.74 9.35
C GLU A 50 -7.19 3.79 8.05
N ASP A 51 -5.88 3.57 8.18
CA ASP A 51 -4.96 3.45 7.05
C ASP A 51 -4.51 1.99 6.89
N VAL A 52 -4.26 1.59 5.64
CA VAL A 52 -3.60 0.33 5.30
C VAL A 52 -2.15 0.62 4.97
N GLN A 53 -1.24 -0.14 5.56
CA GLN A 53 0.18 -0.08 5.23
C GLN A 53 0.50 -1.06 4.10
N LEU A 54 1.33 -0.60 3.17
CA LEU A 54 1.93 -1.42 2.12
C LEU A 54 3.45 -1.26 2.19
N GLU A 55 4.16 -2.35 2.51
CA GLU A 55 5.63 -2.39 2.44
C GLU A 55 6.08 -3.24 1.25
N CYS A 56 7.25 -2.90 0.73
CA CYS A 56 7.92 -3.66 -0.32
C CYS A 56 9.42 -3.38 -0.30
N TYR A 57 10.20 -4.22 -1.01
CA TYR A 57 11.63 -4.00 -1.16
C TYR A 57 11.94 -2.75 -2.02
N PRO A 58 13.20 -2.26 -1.99
CA PRO A 58 13.56 -1.02 -2.66
C PRO A 58 13.22 -1.04 -4.13
N HIS A 59 12.81 0.12 -4.65
CA HIS A 59 12.31 0.28 -6.01
C HIS A 59 11.01 -0.49 -6.25
N GLY A 60 10.15 -0.60 -5.23
CA GLY A 60 8.82 -1.18 -5.35
C GLY A 60 8.78 -2.68 -5.67
N GLN A 61 9.80 -3.44 -5.28
CA GLN A 61 9.92 -4.86 -5.61
C GLN A 61 9.14 -5.74 -4.61
N PRO A 62 8.51 -6.83 -5.06
CA PRO A 62 7.87 -7.79 -4.15
C PRO A 62 8.91 -8.49 -3.25
N PRO A 63 8.48 -9.07 -2.11
CA PRO A 63 7.09 -9.23 -1.71
C PRO A 63 6.44 -7.93 -1.21
N PHE A 64 5.14 -7.84 -1.42
CA PHE A 64 4.25 -6.84 -0.85
C PHE A 64 3.76 -7.32 0.50
N LEU A 65 3.97 -6.52 1.52
CA LEU A 65 3.41 -6.68 2.85
C LEU A 65 2.20 -5.77 2.98
N VAL A 66 1.02 -6.31 3.25
CA VAL A 66 -0.20 -5.52 3.49
C VAL A 66 -0.63 -5.70 4.93
N GLU A 67 -0.70 -4.59 5.67
CA GLU A 67 -1.07 -4.58 7.09
C GLU A 67 -2.18 -3.56 7.35
N GLY A 68 -3.23 -3.94 8.08
CA GLY A 68 -4.30 -3.05 8.51
C GLY A 68 -4.19 -2.64 9.98
N ASP A 69 -4.85 -1.54 10.34
CA ASP A 69 -5.10 -1.14 11.73
C ASP A 69 -5.66 -2.32 12.55
N GLY A 70 -5.00 -2.63 13.67
CA GLY A 70 -5.66 -3.27 14.81
C GLY A 70 -5.54 -4.80 14.94
N THR A 71 -5.09 -5.53 13.92
CA THR A 71 -4.76 -6.97 14.09
C THR A 71 -3.55 -7.38 13.26
N HIS A 72 -2.73 -8.28 13.81
CA HIS A 72 -1.52 -8.86 13.20
C HIS A 72 -1.79 -9.71 11.93
N GLN A 73 -2.80 -9.37 11.14
CA GLN A 73 -3.08 -10.00 9.86
C GLN A 73 -2.29 -9.28 8.78
N VAL A 74 -1.15 -9.87 8.53
CA VAL A 74 -0.18 -9.47 7.53
C VAL A 74 -0.37 -10.39 6.32
N LEU A 75 -0.80 -9.85 5.18
CA LEU A 75 -0.63 -10.57 3.93
C LEU A 75 0.79 -10.31 3.43
N THR A 76 1.49 -11.37 3.02
CA THR A 76 2.72 -11.27 2.25
C THR A 76 2.52 -11.95 0.90
N THR A 77 2.65 -11.23 -0.20
CA THR A 77 2.48 -11.77 -1.55
C THR A 77 3.48 -11.20 -2.55
N SER A 78 3.76 -11.90 -3.64
CA SER A 78 4.51 -11.34 -4.78
C SER A 78 3.61 -10.88 -5.93
N ASP A 79 2.29 -11.03 -5.79
CA ASP A 79 1.30 -10.63 -6.80
C ASP A 79 0.73 -9.25 -6.47
N ALA A 80 0.86 -8.32 -7.40
CA ALA A 80 0.38 -6.95 -7.24
C ALA A 80 -1.16 -6.87 -7.21
N ASN A 81 -1.86 -7.76 -7.91
CA ASN A 81 -3.32 -7.80 -7.89
C ASN A 81 -3.83 -8.30 -6.54
N GLU A 82 -3.23 -9.36 -6.00
CA GLU A 82 -3.60 -9.89 -4.68
C GLU A 82 -3.35 -8.85 -3.58
N ALA A 83 -2.23 -8.12 -3.66
CA ALA A 83 -1.96 -7.00 -2.76
C ALA A 83 -3.04 -5.90 -2.87
N ALA A 84 -3.41 -5.49 -4.09
CA ALA A 84 -4.43 -4.47 -4.31
C ALA A 84 -5.82 -4.90 -3.83
N GLU A 85 -6.24 -6.13 -4.13
CA GLU A 85 -7.51 -6.69 -3.67
C GLU A 85 -7.60 -6.72 -2.15
N THR A 86 -6.50 -7.05 -1.49
CA THR A 86 -6.42 -7.09 -0.02
C THR A 86 -6.54 -5.71 0.59
N VAL A 87 -5.84 -4.71 0.05
CA VAL A 87 -5.98 -3.31 0.47
C VAL A 87 -7.43 -2.83 0.28
N LEU A 88 -8.04 -3.12 -0.88
CA LEU A 88 -9.43 -2.72 -1.15
C LEU A 88 -10.43 -3.39 -0.20
N ALA A 89 -10.20 -4.67 0.13
CA ALA A 89 -11.02 -5.40 1.09
C ALA A 89 -10.94 -4.76 2.48
N TRP A 90 -9.75 -4.39 2.94
CA TRP A 90 -9.55 -3.67 4.20
C TRP A 90 -10.27 -2.32 4.23
N LEU A 91 -10.08 -1.52 3.19
CA LEU A 91 -10.73 -0.21 3.07
C LEU A 91 -12.26 -0.30 2.94
N ALA A 92 -12.80 -1.47 2.61
CA ALA A 92 -14.23 -1.74 2.59
C ALA A 92 -14.76 -2.29 3.93
N SER A 93 -13.92 -2.96 4.73
CA SER A 93 -14.31 -3.59 5.99
C SER A 93 -14.35 -2.67 7.21
N GLY A 94 -13.77 -1.46 7.13
CA GLY A 94 -13.89 -0.45 8.19
C GLY A 94 -15.36 -0.08 8.43
N THR A 95 -15.92 -0.55 9.56
CA THR A 95 -17.26 -0.24 10.10
C THR A 95 -17.13 0.36 11.48
#